data_AF-A0A7S7LC97-F1
#
_entry.id   AF-A0A7S7LC97-F1
#
_cell.length_a   1.000
_cell.length_b   1.000
_cell.length_c   1.000
_cell.angle_alpha   90.00
_cell.angle_beta   90.00
_cell.angle_gamma   90.00
#
_symmetry.space_group_name_H-M   'P 1'
#
loop_
_entity.id
_entity.type
_entity.pdbx_description
1 polymer ?
#
loop_
_entity_poly.entity_id
_entity_poly.type
_entity_poly.pdbx_seq_one_letter_code
_entity_poly.pdbx_strand_id
1 'polypeptide(L)'
;MKPLLQVFSYIDRFHEFVAKMTAWLIIVLIFTMTFEVGSRYLFSNPTIWSYDLSYFLSSLFLMFGMAYTLSVKGHVNIDIFYARFTPRVKAGFDIAFALLLFFPLWFLIIKLMIPHFQFSFNMNERSSFGSWFPIIWPFKLWILFGLIMLLVQGIVEFLRDVLWLIKGGERP
;
A
#
# COMPACT_ATOMS: atom_id res chain seq x y z
N MET A 1 9.82 26.72 4.83
CA MET A 1 8.70 25.84 5.24
C MET A 1 7.57 25.75 4.21
N LYS A 2 7.06 26.85 3.65
CA LYS A 2 6.10 26.80 2.53
C LYS A 2 6.52 25.86 1.37
N PRO A 3 7.79 25.86 0.90
CA PRO A 3 8.20 24.92 -0.15
C PRO A 3 8.17 23.45 0.30
N LEU A 4 8.50 23.16 1.56
CA LEU A 4 8.49 21.80 2.10
C LEU A 4 7.06 21.24 2.23
N LEU A 5 6.13 22.06 2.72
CA LEU A 5 4.71 21.70 2.79
C LEU A 5 4.09 21.56 1.39
N GLN A 6 4.55 22.34 0.41
CA GLN A 6 4.15 22.17 -0.99
C GLN A 6 4.64 20.82 -1.54
N VAL A 7 5.88 20.41 -1.26
CA VAL A 7 6.37 19.08 -1.66
C VAL A 7 5.50 17.97 -1.08
N PHE A 8 5.16 18.05 0.22
CA PHE A 8 4.27 17.06 0.85
C PHE A 8 2.90 17.00 0.17
N SER A 9 2.31 18.15 -0.18
CA SER A 9 1.01 18.17 -0.86
C SER A 9 1.06 17.68 -2.32
N TYR A 10 2.21 17.79 -2.99
CA TYR A 10 2.41 17.14 -4.29
C TYR A 10 2.48 15.62 -4.15
N ILE A 11 3.19 15.12 -3.12
CA ILE A 11 3.29 13.70 -2.83
C ILE A 11 1.91 13.13 -2.45
N ASP A 12 1.16 13.81 -1.58
CA ASP A 12 -0.18 13.38 -1.17
C ASP A 12 -1.14 13.31 -2.39
N ARG A 13 -1.10 14.31 -3.27
CA ARG A 13 -1.90 14.31 -4.52
C ARG A 13 -1.48 13.21 -5.49
N PHE A 14 -0.19 12.90 -5.56
CA PHE A 14 0.29 11.78 -6.38
C PHE A 14 -0.24 10.45 -5.86
N HIS A 15 -0.18 10.21 -4.55
CA HIS A 15 -0.77 9.02 -3.93
C HIS A 15 -2.28 8.93 -4.15
N GLU A 16 -3.00 10.05 -4.00
CA GLU A 16 -4.43 10.13 -4.26
C GLU A 16 -4.76 9.81 -5.72
N PHE A 17 -3.99 10.34 -6.67
CA PHE A 17 -4.17 10.04 -8.09
C PHE A 17 -3.97 8.55 -8.39
N VAL A 18 -2.87 7.95 -7.90
CA VAL A 18 -2.60 6.52 -8.11
C VAL A 18 -3.67 5.65 -7.43
N ALA A 19 -4.13 6.01 -6.23
CA ALA A 19 -5.21 5.31 -5.54
C ALA A 19 -6.54 5.40 -6.31
N LYS A 20 -6.89 6.57 -6.86
CA LYS A 20 -8.11 6.72 -7.69
C LYS A 20 -8.02 5.94 -8.99
N MET A 21 -6.86 5.91 -9.63
CA MET A 21 -6.64 5.11 -10.84
C MET A 21 -6.76 3.61 -10.54
N THR A 22 -6.16 3.16 -9.44
CA THR A 22 -6.19 1.74 -9.03
C THR A 22 -7.55 1.32 -8.46
N ALA A 23 -8.36 2.26 -7.95
CA ALA A 23 -9.73 1.97 -7.53
C ALA A 23 -10.61 1.42 -8.67
N TRP A 24 -10.38 1.82 -9.91
CA TRP A 24 -11.08 1.26 -11.07
C TRP A 24 -10.81 -0.23 -11.30
N LEU A 25 -9.70 -0.77 -10.80
CA LEU A 25 -9.40 -2.19 -10.86
C LEU A 25 -10.41 -3.06 -10.10
N ILE A 26 -11.14 -2.47 -9.14
CA ILE A 26 -12.18 -3.20 -8.41
C ILE A 26 -13.32 -3.63 -9.34
N ILE A 27 -13.61 -2.86 -10.39
CA ILE A 27 -14.65 -3.21 -11.37
C ILE A 27 -14.23 -4.44 -12.15
N VAL A 28 -12.96 -4.49 -12.58
CA VAL A 28 -12.38 -5.65 -13.26
C VAL A 28 -12.41 -6.87 -12.33
N LEU A 29 -12.04 -6.69 -11.06
CA LEU A 29 -12.08 -7.75 -10.05
C LEU A 29 -13.50 -8.32 -9.87
N ILE A 30 -14.51 -7.45 -9.71
CA ILE A 30 -15.91 -7.86 -9.58
C ILE A 30 -16.36 -8.62 -10.82
N PHE A 31 -16.03 -8.12 -12.01
CA PHE A 31 -16.38 -8.79 -13.25
C PHE A 31 -15.74 -10.18 -13.35
N THR A 32 -14.43 -10.29 -13.08
CA THR A 32 -13.71 -11.57 -13.08
C THR A 32 -14.34 -12.58 -12.12
N MET A 33 -14.65 -12.16 -10.90
CA MET A 33 -15.26 -13.03 -9.88
C MET A 33 -16.69 -13.45 -10.27
N THR A 34 -17.49 -12.50 -10.77
CA THR A 34 -18.86 -12.79 -11.22
C THR A 34 -18.86 -13.74 -12.41
N PHE A 35 -17.94 -13.54 -13.36
CA PHE A 35 -17.77 -14.43 -14.50
C PHE A 35 -17.35 -15.84 -14.08
N GLU A 36 -16.40 -15.97 -13.14
CA GLU A 36 -15.97 -17.27 -12.63
C GLU A 36 -17.11 -18.03 -11.96
N VAL A 37 -17.84 -17.37 -11.07
CA VAL A 37 -19.00 -17.95 -10.39
C VAL A 37 -20.06 -18.37 -11.42
N GLY A 38 -20.39 -17.51 -12.39
CA GLY A 38 -21.30 -17.84 -13.47
C GLY A 38 -20.84 -19.02 -14.32
N SER A 39 -19.57 -19.03 -14.73
CA SER A 39 -18.96 -20.09 -15.55
C SER A 39 -19.03 -21.45 -14.85
N ARG A 40 -18.74 -21.47 -13.55
CA ARG A 40 -18.76 -22.68 -12.74
C ARG A 40 -20.16 -23.24 -12.53
N TYR A 41 -21.12 -22.39 -12.16
CA TYR A 41 -22.45 -22.87 -11.78
C TYR A 41 -23.43 -23.00 -12.95
N LEU A 42 -23.32 -22.17 -13.99
CA LEU A 42 -24.21 -22.21 -15.15
C LEU A 42 -23.70 -23.16 -16.23
N PHE A 43 -22.37 -23.19 -16.44
CA PHE A 43 -21.76 -23.92 -17.55
C PHE A 43 -20.91 -25.11 -17.11
N SER A 44 -20.80 -25.38 -15.79
CA SER A 44 -19.94 -26.44 -15.24
C SER A 44 -18.49 -26.40 -15.74
N ASN A 45 -18.02 -25.20 -16.13
CA ASN A 45 -16.72 -25.00 -16.75
C ASN A 45 -15.95 -23.91 -15.98
N PRO A 46 -15.24 -24.25 -14.89
CA PRO A 46 -14.49 -23.27 -14.11
C PRO A 46 -13.34 -22.68 -14.94
N THR A 47 -13.08 -21.38 -14.78
CA THR A 47 -11.98 -20.73 -15.51
C THR A 47 -10.66 -20.89 -14.77
N ILE A 48 -9.61 -21.16 -15.54
CA ILE A 48 -8.28 -21.46 -15.03
C ILE A 48 -7.57 -20.18 -14.53
N TRP A 49 -7.89 -19.02 -15.12
CA TRP A 49 -7.19 -17.74 -14.93
C TRP A 49 -7.81 -16.82 -13.88
N SER A 50 -9.08 -17.01 -13.52
CA SER A 50 -9.81 -16.09 -12.63
C SER A 50 -9.13 -15.92 -11.28
N TYR A 51 -8.67 -17.01 -10.69
CA TYR A 51 -8.03 -17.01 -9.38
C TYR A 51 -6.75 -16.15 -9.35
N ASP A 52 -5.80 -16.40 -10.25
CA ASP A 52 -4.55 -15.64 -10.32
C ASP A 52 -4.80 -14.17 -10.63
N LEU A 53 -5.73 -13.88 -11.56
CA LEU A 53 -6.06 -12.50 -11.93
C LEU A 53 -6.67 -11.74 -10.75
N SER A 54 -7.63 -12.34 -10.04
CA SER A 54 -8.22 -11.73 -8.86
C SER A 54 -7.21 -11.52 -7.74
N TYR A 55 -6.32 -12.49 -7.51
CA TYR A 55 -5.24 -12.37 -6.54
C TYR A 55 -4.28 -11.21 -6.86
N PHE A 56 -3.92 -11.04 -8.14
CA PHE A 56 -3.09 -9.92 -8.56
C PHE A 56 -3.82 -8.59 -8.39
N LEU A 57 -5.06 -8.49 -8.87
CA LEU A 57 -5.86 -7.26 -8.78
C LEU A 57 -6.12 -6.84 -7.33
N SER A 58 -6.49 -7.77 -6.46
CA SER A 58 -6.73 -7.48 -5.04
C SER A 58 -5.47 -6.98 -4.33
N SER A 59 -4.33 -7.58 -4.65
CA SER A 59 -3.04 -7.20 -4.07
C SER A 59 -2.57 -5.83 -4.56
N LEU A 60 -2.75 -5.52 -5.85
CA LEU A 60 -2.45 -4.19 -6.39
C LEU A 60 -3.33 -3.11 -5.74
N PHE A 61 -4.63 -3.37 -5.65
CA PHE A 61 -5.58 -2.48 -4.98
C PHE A 61 -5.15 -2.20 -3.54
N LEU A 62 -4.76 -3.23 -2.79
CA LEU A 62 -4.33 -3.10 -1.41
C LEU A 62 -3.00 -2.33 -1.26
N MET A 63 -2.01 -2.60 -2.11
CA MET A 63 -0.69 -1.95 -2.03
C MET A 63 -0.77 -0.45 -2.30
N PHE A 64 -1.51 -0.04 -3.34
CA PHE A 64 -1.70 1.38 -3.66
C PHE A 64 -2.68 2.07 -2.70
N GLY A 65 -3.72 1.34 -2.26
CA GLY A 65 -4.65 1.80 -1.25
C GLY A 65 -3.95 2.10 0.07
N MET A 66 -3.05 1.23 0.54
CA MET A 66 -2.37 1.38 1.83
C MET A 66 -1.55 2.68 1.91
N ALA A 67 -0.80 3.03 0.86
CA ALA A 67 -0.04 4.28 0.82
C ALA A 67 -0.96 5.51 0.90
N TYR A 68 -2.10 5.49 0.20
CA TYR A 68 -3.09 6.56 0.28
C TYR A 68 -3.81 6.59 1.64
N THR A 69 -4.17 5.45 2.20
CA THR A 69 -4.79 5.38 3.54
C THR A 69 -3.86 5.98 4.61
N LEU A 70 -2.54 5.85 4.45
CA LEU A 70 -1.57 6.49 5.34
C LEU A 70 -1.59 8.02 5.19
N SER A 71 -1.71 8.56 3.98
CA SER A 71 -1.74 10.02 3.75
C SER A 71 -2.94 10.71 4.38
N VAL A 72 -4.09 10.02 4.43
CA VAL A 72 -5.34 10.53 5.03
C VAL A 72 -5.53 10.09 6.49
N LYS A 73 -4.53 9.43 7.11
CA LYS A 73 -4.63 8.85 8.46
C LYS A 73 -5.84 7.95 8.68
N GLY A 74 -6.25 7.23 7.64
CA GLY A 74 -7.41 6.33 7.68
C GLY A 74 -7.15 4.97 8.36
N HIS A 75 -5.96 4.74 8.89
CA HIS A 75 -5.67 3.53 9.65
C HIS A 75 -6.40 3.56 11.00
N VAL A 76 -6.97 2.43 11.40
CA VAL A 76 -7.68 2.31 12.67
C VAL A 76 -6.68 2.53 13.81
N ASN A 77 -6.89 3.60 14.57
CA ASN A 77 -6.07 3.95 15.73
C ASN A 77 -6.79 3.57 17.02
N ILE A 78 -6.04 3.16 18.04
CA ILE A 78 -6.61 2.84 19.36
C ILE A 78 -6.70 4.15 20.15
N ASP A 79 -7.87 4.79 20.11
CA ASP A 79 -8.07 6.12 20.69
C ASP A 79 -8.21 6.16 22.22
N ILE A 80 -8.34 5.00 22.89
CA ILE A 80 -8.68 4.93 24.34
C ILE A 80 -7.65 5.68 25.21
N PHE A 81 -6.36 5.50 24.93
CA PHE A 81 -5.26 6.20 25.61
C PHE A 81 -4.80 7.42 24.82
N TYR A 82 -4.82 7.32 23.49
CA TYR A 82 -4.31 8.33 22.58
C TYR A 82 -5.12 9.63 22.62
N ALA A 83 -6.42 9.57 22.92
CA ALA A 83 -7.27 10.75 23.06
C ALA A 83 -6.86 11.66 24.23
N ARG A 84 -6.31 11.08 25.33
CA ARG A 84 -5.99 11.81 26.57
C ARG A 84 -4.62 12.50 26.55
N PHE A 85 -3.77 12.20 25.58
CA PHE A 85 -2.42 12.77 25.51
C PHE A 85 -2.42 14.20 24.97
N THR A 86 -1.46 15.00 25.42
CA THR A 86 -1.24 16.34 24.84
C THR A 86 -0.68 16.21 23.41
N PRO A 87 -0.88 17.21 22.53
CA PRO A 87 -0.41 17.15 21.15
C PRO A 87 1.09 16.83 21.00
N ARG A 88 1.92 17.31 21.93
CA ARG A 88 3.37 17.02 21.95
C ARG A 88 3.69 15.57 22.29
N VAL A 89 2.95 14.97 23.23
CA VAL A 89 3.12 13.56 23.60
C VAL A 89 2.67 12.66 22.44
N LYS A 90 1.56 12.99 21.78
CA LYS A 90 1.09 12.30 20.56
C LYS A 90 2.16 12.29 19.46
N ALA A 91 2.68 13.48 19.12
CA ALA A 91 3.74 13.60 18.11
C ALA A 91 5.02 12.84 18.51
N GLY A 92 5.40 12.86 19.80
CA GLY A 92 6.54 12.09 20.30
C GLY A 92 6.37 10.57 20.13
N PHE A 93 5.18 10.05 20.45
CA PHE A 93 4.85 8.64 20.21
C PHE A 93 4.86 8.30 18.73
N ASP A 94 4.24 9.11 17.87
CA ASP A 94 4.19 8.86 16.43
C ASP A 94 5.61 8.79 15.84
N ILE A 95 6.49 9.72 16.22
CA ILE A 95 7.91 9.74 15.80
C ILE A 95 8.63 8.47 16.30
N ALA A 96 8.43 8.09 17.56
CA ALA A 96 9.06 6.91 18.14
C ALA A 96 8.59 5.62 17.45
N PHE A 97 7.30 5.45 17.24
CA PHE A 97 6.73 4.30 16.53
C PHE A 97 7.13 4.28 15.06
N ALA A 98 7.22 5.44 14.42
CA ALA A 98 7.72 5.55 13.05
C ALA A 98 9.18 5.04 12.95
N LEU A 99 10.06 5.47 13.86
CA LEU A 99 11.48 5.09 13.86
C LEU A 99 11.73 3.65 14.31
N LEU A 100 11.00 3.16 15.31
CA LEU A 100 11.26 1.85 15.91
C LEU A 100 10.51 0.72 15.23
N LEU A 101 9.29 0.97 14.73
CA LEU A 101 8.45 -0.06 14.12
C LEU A 101 8.29 0.15 12.62
N PHE A 102 7.81 1.33 12.19
CA PHE A 102 7.45 1.54 10.79
C PHE A 102 8.65 1.43 9.85
N PHE A 103 9.67 2.28 10.00
CA PHE A 103 10.81 2.30 9.08
C PHE A 103 11.61 0.99 9.06
N PRO A 104 11.97 0.38 10.21
CA PRO A 104 12.72 -0.87 10.21
C PRO A 104 11.95 -2.00 9.55
N LEU A 105 10.64 -2.10 9.82
CA LEU A 105 9.77 -3.13 9.24
C LEU A 105 9.66 -2.97 7.72
N TRP A 106 9.27 -1.79 7.24
CA TRP A 106 9.06 -1.58 5.80
C TRP A 106 10.37 -1.61 5.01
N PHE A 107 11.46 -1.10 5.58
CA PHE A 107 12.78 -1.22 4.98
C PHE A 107 13.22 -2.69 4.85
N LEU A 108 13.02 -3.51 5.89
CA LEU A 108 13.30 -4.95 5.85
C LEU A 108 12.49 -5.65 4.76
N ILE A 109 11.19 -5.37 4.68
CA ILE A 109 10.29 -5.96 3.67
C ILE A 109 10.77 -5.60 2.26
N ILE A 110 11.11 -4.33 2.00
CA ILE A 110 11.61 -3.89 0.68
C ILE A 110 12.95 -4.59 0.37
N LYS A 111 13.86 -4.65 1.34
CA LYS A 111 15.16 -5.32 1.18
C LYS A 111 15.01 -6.80 0.83
N LEU A 112 14.01 -7.48 1.41
CA LEU A 112 13.69 -8.87 1.09
C LEU A 112 12.98 -8.99 -0.25
N MET A 113 12.13 -8.04 -0.63
CA MET A 113 11.39 -8.09 -1.89
C MET A 113 12.26 -7.92 -3.13
N ILE A 114 13.33 -7.12 -3.07
CA ILE A 114 14.23 -6.89 -4.21
C ILE A 114 14.82 -8.19 -4.78
N PRO A 115 15.50 -9.06 -3.98
CA PRO A 115 16.03 -10.32 -4.51
C PRO A 115 14.92 -11.27 -4.97
N HIS A 116 13.74 -11.26 -4.33
CA HIS A 116 12.58 -12.03 -4.80
C HIS A 116 12.09 -11.58 -6.18
N PHE A 117 12.06 -10.27 -6.44
CA PHE A 117 11.75 -9.72 -7.75
C PHE A 117 12.83 -10.09 -8.79
N GLN A 118 14.12 -9.92 -8.45
CA GLN A 118 15.22 -10.24 -9.35
C GLN A 118 15.24 -11.72 -9.75
N PHE A 119 15.02 -12.62 -8.79
CA PHE A 119 14.88 -14.04 -9.06
C PHE A 119 13.72 -14.31 -10.04
N SER A 120 12.56 -13.71 -9.77
CA SER A 120 11.37 -13.85 -10.61
C SER A 120 11.57 -13.36 -12.04
N PHE A 121 12.26 -12.23 -12.18
CA PHE A 121 12.59 -11.60 -13.46
C PHE A 121 13.57 -12.45 -14.27
N ASN A 122 14.65 -12.94 -13.63
CA ASN A 122 15.68 -13.73 -14.31
C ASN A 122 15.19 -15.13 -14.71
N MET A 123 14.35 -15.75 -13.88
CA MET A 123 13.87 -17.12 -14.09
C MET A 123 12.55 -17.18 -14.87
N ASN A 124 11.94 -16.04 -15.21
CA ASN A 124 10.55 -15.97 -15.69
C ASN A 124 9.61 -16.87 -14.86
N GLU A 125 9.71 -16.70 -13.54
CA GLU A 125 8.93 -17.49 -12.58
C GLU A 125 7.44 -17.37 -12.88
N ARG A 126 6.77 -18.53 -12.83
CA ARG A 126 5.33 -18.62 -13.03
C ARG A 126 4.63 -18.83 -11.69
N SER A 127 3.45 -18.25 -11.54
CA SER A 127 2.59 -18.45 -10.37
C SER A 127 2.36 -19.94 -10.16
N SER A 128 2.53 -20.44 -8.95
CA SER A 128 2.17 -21.80 -8.55
C SER A 128 0.82 -21.87 -7.82
N PHE A 129 0.15 -20.72 -7.66
CA PHE A 129 -1.07 -20.63 -6.85
C PHE A 129 -2.32 -21.05 -7.63
N GLY A 130 -2.53 -20.48 -8.82
CA GLY A 130 -3.61 -20.88 -9.71
C GLY A 130 -3.15 -21.84 -10.81
N SER A 131 -4.13 -22.41 -11.50
CA SER A 131 -3.88 -23.38 -12.57
C SER A 131 -3.45 -22.72 -13.90
N TRP A 132 -3.39 -21.38 -13.98
CA TRP A 132 -3.05 -20.65 -15.20
C TRP A 132 -1.53 -20.44 -15.35
N PHE A 133 -0.78 -20.53 -14.25
CA PHE A 133 0.67 -20.35 -14.21
C PHE A 133 1.19 -19.10 -14.97
N PRO A 134 0.61 -17.90 -14.78
CA PRO A 134 1.09 -16.67 -15.43
C PRO A 134 2.48 -16.28 -14.92
N ILE A 135 3.22 -15.54 -15.75
CA ILE A 135 4.51 -14.94 -15.36
C ILE A 135 4.28 -13.93 -14.22
N ILE A 136 5.01 -14.08 -13.11
CA ILE A 136 4.71 -13.37 -11.86
C ILE A 136 5.57 -12.13 -11.60
N TRP A 137 6.69 -11.96 -12.32
CA TRP A 137 7.58 -10.81 -12.11
C TRP A 137 6.91 -9.44 -12.29
N PRO A 138 5.97 -9.21 -13.25
CA PRO A 138 5.31 -7.91 -13.38
C PRO A 138 4.48 -7.58 -12.14
N PHE A 139 3.83 -8.60 -11.57
CA PHE A 139 3.08 -8.46 -10.34
C PHE A 139 3.99 -8.11 -9.15
N LYS A 140 5.12 -8.82 -8.98
CA LYS A 140 6.10 -8.52 -7.93
C LYS A 140 6.70 -7.12 -8.06
N LEU A 141 6.92 -6.63 -9.29
CA LEU A 141 7.38 -5.27 -9.55
C LEU A 141 6.39 -4.23 -9.01
N TRP A 142 5.09 -4.41 -9.28
CA TRP A 142 4.08 -3.48 -8.81
C TRP A 142 3.91 -3.51 -7.28
N ILE A 143 4.05 -4.67 -6.64
CA ILE A 143 4.10 -4.74 -5.17
C ILE A 143 5.29 -3.93 -4.65
N LEU A 144 6.49 -4.13 -5.22
CA LEU A 144 7.68 -3.37 -4.84
C LEU A 144 7.48 -1.86 -5.00
N PHE A 145 6.83 -1.45 -6.09
CA PHE A 145 6.48 -0.05 -6.32
C PHE A 145 5.51 0.50 -5.26
N GLY A 146 4.46 -0.26 -4.91
CA GLY A 146 3.53 0.11 -3.83
C GLY A 146 4.20 0.19 -2.45
N LEU A 147 5.13 -0.72 -2.13
CA LEU A 147 5.92 -0.68 -0.90
C LEU A 147 6.81 0.57 -0.83
N ILE A 148 7.44 0.94 -1.95
CA ILE A 148 8.25 2.17 -2.02
C ILE A 148 7.35 3.40 -1.82
N MET A 149 6.17 3.45 -2.45
CA MET A 149 5.21 4.53 -2.24
C MET A 149 4.81 4.65 -0.76
N LEU A 150 4.49 3.54 -0.11
CA LEU A 150 4.17 3.53 1.32
C LEU A 150 5.32 4.06 2.18
N LEU A 151 6.56 3.67 1.88
CA LEU A 151 7.74 4.17 2.60
C LEU A 151 7.91 5.67 2.40
N VAL A 152 7.74 6.17 1.18
CA VAL A 152 7.79 7.60 0.87
C VAL A 152 6.71 8.36 1.64
N GLN A 153 5.48 7.84 1.69
CA GLN A 153 4.42 8.45 2.47
C GLN A 153 4.71 8.45 3.98
N GLY A 154 5.32 7.37 4.49
CA GLY A 154 5.79 7.32 5.88
C GLY A 154 6.86 8.36 6.20
N ILE A 155 7.77 8.65 5.26
CA ILE A 155 8.75 9.74 5.40
C ILE A 155 8.04 11.10 5.47
N VAL A 156 7.04 11.33 4.61
CA VAL A 156 6.26 12.57 4.63
C VAL A 156 5.57 12.77 5.98
N GLU A 157 4.91 11.73 6.50
CA GLU A 157 4.20 11.82 7.77
C GLU A 157 5.17 11.99 8.95
N PHE A 158 6.30 11.28 8.95
CA PHE A 158 7.35 11.45 9.94
C PHE A 158 7.90 12.89 9.96
N LEU A 159 8.21 13.45 8.79
CA LEU A 159 8.71 14.83 8.69
C LEU A 159 7.65 15.84 9.10
N ARG A 160 6.38 15.56 8.81
CA ARG A 160 5.24 16.33 9.31
C ARG A 160 5.29 16.29 10.84
N ASP A 161 5.31 15.13 11.48
CA ASP A 161 5.30 15.03 12.94
C ASP A 161 6.46 15.75 13.63
N VAL A 162 7.67 15.66 13.06
CA VAL A 162 8.86 16.38 13.55
C VAL A 162 8.68 17.90 13.49
N LEU A 163 8.21 18.43 12.35
CA LEU A 163 7.98 19.87 12.18
C LEU A 163 7.00 20.44 13.21
N TRP A 164 6.08 19.60 13.68
CA TRP A 164 4.98 19.99 14.55
C TRP A 164 5.39 19.95 16.01
N LEU A 165 6.18 18.94 16.37
CA LEU A 165 6.84 18.89 17.66
C LEU A 165 7.69 20.16 17.90
N ILE A 166 8.38 20.65 16.86
CA ILE A 166 9.20 21.87 16.92
C ILE A 166 8.34 23.14 17.04
N LYS A 167 7.22 23.22 16.31
CA LYS A 167 6.38 24.44 16.28
C LYS A 167 5.43 24.60 17.47
N GLY A 168 5.01 23.50 18.11
CA GLY A 168 4.01 23.54 19.17
C GLY A 168 2.66 24.11 18.71
N GLY A 169 1.88 23.32 17.97
CA GLY A 169 0.51 23.66 17.54
C GLY A 169 -0.34 22.41 17.25
N GLU A 170 -1.66 22.58 17.15
CA GLU A 170 -2.62 21.52 16.82
C GLU A 170 -2.67 21.21 15.32
N ARG A 171 -2.75 19.90 14.99
CA ARG A 171 -2.91 19.33 13.64
C ARG A 171 -4.15 19.85 12.88
N PRO A 172 -4.04 20.65 11.78
CA PRO A 172 -5.03 20.66 10.71
C PRO A 172 -5.25 19.30 10.08
#